data_AF-A0A947BNN3-F1
#
_entry.id   AF-A0A947BNN3-F1
#
_cell.length_a   1.000
_cell.length_b   1.000
_cell.length_c   1.000
_cell.angle_alpha   90.00
_cell.angle_beta   90.00
_cell.angle_gamma   90.00
#
_symmetry.space_group_name_H-M   'P 1'
#
loop_
_entity.id
_entity.type
_entity.pdbx_description
1 polymer ?
#
loop_
_entity_poly.entity_id
_entity_poly.type
_entity_poly.pdbx_seq_one_letter_code
_entity_poly.pdbx_strand_id
1 'polypeptide(L)' 'MHQTDHAQAMADRFRELVEDAGDSLSDSHYDELKLIIEAGLDTVLVESMEKIAGHLNRLADNIQNKAEFFD' A
#
# COMPACT_ATOMS: atom_id res chain seq x y z
N MET A 1 -1.77 -9.16 7.88
CA MET A 1 -3.12 -9.72 8.13
C MET A 1 -4.19 -8.76 7.65
N HIS A 2 -4.36 -7.55 8.20
CA HIS A 2 -5.43 -6.64 7.74
C HIS A 2 -5.40 -6.18 6.26
N GLN A 3 -4.22 -5.96 5.66
CA GLN A 3 -4.13 -5.62 4.22
C GLN A 3 -4.51 -6.81 3.34
N THR A 4 -4.07 -8.01 3.72
CA THR A 4 -4.43 -9.28 3.06
C THR A 4 -5.95 -9.51 3.09
N ASP A 5 -6.59 -9.17 4.22
CA ASP A 5 -8.05 -9.27 4.37
C ASP A 5 -8.79 -8.27 3.46
N HIS A 6 -8.26 -7.05 3.33
CA HIS A 6 -8.84 -6.02 2.46
C HIS A 6 -8.67 -6.36 0.97
N ALA A 7 -7.50 -6.85 0.57
CA ALA A 7 -7.25 -7.27 -0.81
C ALA A 7 -8.15 -8.46 -1.20
N GLN A 8 -8.34 -9.41 -0.27
CA GLN A 8 -9.28 -10.51 -0.44
C GLN A 8 -10.72 -9.99 -0.65
N ALA A 9 -11.19 -9.11 0.25
CA ALA A 9 -12.55 -8.56 0.13
C ALA A 9 -12.79 -7.81 -1.20
N MET A 10 -11.77 -7.14 -1.72
CA MET A 10 -11.86 -6.48 -3.04
C MET A 10 -11.87 -7.48 -4.20
N ALA A 11 -11.05 -8.53 -4.15
CA ALA A 11 -11.05 -9.59 -5.16
C ALA A 11 -12.38 -10.36 -5.16
N ASP A 12 -12.94 -10.64 -3.99
CA ASP A 12 -14.25 -11.30 -3.83
C ASP A 12 -15.37 -10.41 -4.38
N ARG A 13 -15.34 -9.11 -4.07
CA ARG A 13 -16.30 -8.15 -4.62
C ARG A 13 -16.23 -8.05 -6.14
N PHE A 14 -15.02 -8.10 -6.70
CA PHE A 14 -14.84 -8.11 -8.14
C PHE A 14 -15.40 -9.40 -8.76
N ARG A 15 -15.17 -10.54 -8.12
CA ARG A 15 -15.75 -11.83 -8.52
C ARG A 15 -17.28 -11.77 -8.54
N GLU A 16 -17.91 -11.26 -7.49
CA GLU A 16 -19.37 -11.07 -7.43
C GLU A 16 -19.90 -10.29 -8.65
N LEU A 17 -19.21 -9.19 -9.03
CA LEU A 17 -19.63 -8.36 -10.17
C LEU A 17 -19.46 -9.06 -11.52
N VAL A 18 -18.43 -9.88 -11.68
CA VAL A 18 -18.20 -10.68 -12.91
C VAL A 18 -19.27 -11.76 -13.03
N GLU A 19 -19.55 -12.46 -11.94
CA GLU A 19 -20.58 -13.50 -11.89
C GLU A 19 -21.99 -12.93 -12.10
N ASP A 20 -22.30 -11.76 -11.50
CA ASP A 20 -23.56 -11.03 -11.71
C ASP A 20 -23.76 -10.60 -13.17
N ALA A 21 -22.67 -10.34 -13.90
CA ALA A 21 -22.70 -10.03 -15.33
C ALA A 21 -22.90 -11.27 -16.22
N GLY A 22 -22.89 -12.48 -15.65
CA GLY A 22 -23.02 -13.75 -16.36
C GLY A 22 -21.71 -14.30 -16.92
N ASP A 23 -20.58 -13.67 -16.59
CA ASP A 23 -19.25 -14.15 -16.94
C ASP A 23 -18.67 -15.03 -15.82
N SER A 24 -17.65 -15.83 -16.14
CA SER A 24 -16.86 -16.53 -15.12
C SER A 24 -15.39 -16.60 -15.52
N LEU A 25 -14.53 -16.42 -14.53
CA LEU A 25 -13.08 -16.57 -14.66
C LEU A 25 -12.64 -17.71 -13.73
N SER A 26 -11.51 -18.34 -14.04
CA SER A 26 -10.91 -19.31 -13.13
C SER A 26 -10.45 -18.64 -11.83
N ASP A 27 -10.49 -19.39 -10.73
CA ASP A 27 -10.03 -18.94 -9.42
C ASP A 27 -8.62 -18.34 -9.46
N SER A 28 -7.74 -18.89 -10.30
CA SER A 28 -6.37 -18.42 -10.49
C SER A 28 -6.27 -16.94 -10.87
N HIS A 29 -7.22 -16.40 -11.65
CA HIS A 29 -7.20 -14.99 -12.02
C HIS A 29 -7.59 -14.08 -10.85
N TYR A 30 -8.47 -14.56 -9.96
CA TYR A 30 -8.83 -13.80 -8.77
C TYR A 30 -7.71 -13.84 -7.72
N ASP A 31 -6.97 -14.96 -7.63
CA ASP A 31 -5.76 -15.06 -6.81
C ASP A 31 -4.68 -14.10 -7.30
N GLU A 32 -4.47 -14.01 -8.62
CA GLU A 32 -3.53 -13.06 -9.21
C GLU A 32 -3.98 -11.61 -9.01
N LEU A 33 -5.27 -11.32 -9.19
CA LEU A 33 -5.84 -9.99 -8.91
C LEU A 33 -5.61 -9.56 -7.46
N LYS A 34 -5.81 -10.47 -6.51
CA LYS A 34 -5.52 -10.22 -5.09
C LYS A 34 -4.06 -9.82 -4.89
N LEU A 35 -3.11 -10.58 -5.47
CA LEU A 35 -1.68 -10.28 -5.35
C LEU A 35 -1.34 -8.90 -5.93
N ILE A 36 -1.95 -8.52 -7.06
CA ILE A 36 -1.77 -7.19 -7.67
C ILE A 36 -2.28 -6.09 -6.74
N ILE A 37 -3.46 -6.28 -6.13
CA ILE A 37 -4.03 -5.33 -5.18
C ILE A 37 -3.11 -5.18 -3.96
N GLU A 38 -2.62 -6.28 -3.40
CA GLU A 38 -1.67 -6.27 -2.27
C GLU A 38 -0.39 -5.50 -2.62
N ALA A 39 0.22 -5.80 -3.78
CA ALA A 39 1.42 -5.10 -4.23
C ALA A 39 1.19 -3.59 -4.43
N GLY A 40 0.03 -3.20 -4.93
CA GLY A 40 -0.35 -1.78 -5.06
C GLY A 40 -0.48 -1.09 -3.70
N LEU A 41 -1.14 -1.72 -2.74
CA LEU A 41 -1.28 -1.20 -1.37
C LEU A 41 0.09 -1.07 -0.67
N ASP A 42 0.95 -2.07 -0.82
CA ASP A 42 2.30 -2.08 -0.25
C ASP A 42 3.17 -0.99 -0.86
N THR A 43 3.08 -0.78 -2.17
CA THR A 43 3.81 0.29 -2.87
C THR A 43 3.43 1.66 -2.32
N VAL A 44 2.13 1.94 -2.19
CA VAL A 44 1.64 3.22 -1.64
C VAL A 44 2.08 3.41 -0.19
N LEU A 45 2.10 2.35 0.60
CA LEU A 45 2.59 2.39 1.97
C LEU A 45 4.07 2.76 2.02
N VAL A 46 4.91 2.12 1.21
CA VAL A 46 6.34 2.41 1.12
C VAL A 46 6.59 3.87 0.72
N GLU A 47 5.91 4.37 -0.31
CA GLU A 47 6.03 5.78 -0.73
C GLU A 47 5.65 6.77 0.38
N SER A 48 4.63 6.42 1.19
CA SER A 48 4.24 7.24 2.34
C SER A 48 5.31 7.23 3.43
N MET A 49 5.88 6.05 3.71
CA MET A 49 6.98 5.91 4.67
C MET A 49 8.23 6.68 4.24
N GLU A 50 8.58 6.67 2.95
CA GLU A 50 9.70 7.44 2.41
C GLU A 50 9.51 8.95 2.62
N LYS A 51 8.29 9.47 2.41
CA LYS A 51 7.98 10.88 2.68
C LYS A 51 8.19 11.23 4.15
N ILE A 52 7.74 10.37 5.07
CA ILE A 52 7.93 10.56 6.51
C ILE A 52 9.42 10.52 6.88
N ALA A 53 10.18 9.55 6.35
CA ALA A 53 11.62 9.46 6.57
C ALA A 53 12.34 10.73 6.09
N GLY A 54 11.95 11.27 4.93
CA GLY A 54 12.47 12.54 4.43
C GLY A 54 12.18 13.73 5.36
N HIS A 55 11.00 13.77 5.99
CA HIS A 55 10.68 14.79 7.00
C HIS A 55 11.51 14.64 8.28
N LEU A 56 11.71 13.41 8.74
CA LEU A 56 12.54 13.13 9.92
C LEU A 56 13.99 13.53 9.69
N ASN A 57 14.57 13.23 8.52
CA ASN A 57 15.93 13.65 8.17
C ASN A 57 16.07 15.17 8.18
N ARG A 58 15.15 15.90 7.51
CA ARG A 58 15.17 17.37 7.54
C ARG A 58 15.04 17.92 8.97
N LEU A 59 14.24 17.29 9.82
CA LEU A 59 14.13 17.70 11.21
C LEU A 59 15.43 17.49 11.98
N ALA A 60 16.08 16.34 11.80
CA ALA A 60 17.38 16.04 12.39
C ALA A 60 18.45 17.05 11.94
N ASP A 61 18.53 17.33 10.63
CA ASP A 61 19.45 18.33 10.06
C ASP A 61 19.22 19.70 10.69
N ASN A 62 17.95 20.12 10.84
CA ASN A 62 17.61 21.39 11.46
C ASN A 62 18.00 21.46 12.94
N ILE A 63 17.86 20.36 13.69
CA ILE A 63 18.28 20.29 15.10
C ILE A 63 19.81 20.41 15.19
N GLN A 64 20.54 19.68 14.35
CA GLN A 64 22.00 19.73 14.31
C GLN A 64 22.50 21.14 13.97
N ASN A 65 21.98 21.74 12.89
CA ASN A 65 22.36 23.11 12.49
C ASN A 65 22.08 24.14 13.60
N LYS A 66 20.99 23.97 14.35
CA LYS A 66 20.70 24.83 15.50
C LYS A 66 21.68 24.58 16.65
N ALA A 67 22.02 23.33 16.96
CA ALA A 67 22.99 23.03 17.99
C ALA A 67 24.37 23.64 17.64
N GLU A 68 24.83 23.46 16.41
CA GLU A 68 26.08 24.05 15.89
C GLU A 68 26.07 25.58 15.88
N PHE A 69 24.91 26.22 15.74
CA PHE A 69 24.79 27.68 15.85
C PHE A 69 24.98 28.20 17.29
N PHE A 70 24.68 27.38 18.30
CA PHE A 70 24.78 27.76 19.72
C PHE A 70 26.08 27.29 20.41
N ASP A 71 26.88 26.48 19.74
CA ASP A 71 28.24 26.06 20.13
C ASP A 71 29.29 27.06 19.58
#